data_AF-A0A8K0KQY1-F1
#
_entry.id   AF-A0A8K0KQY1-F1
#
_cell.length_a   1.000
_cell.length_b   1.000
_cell.length_c   1.000
_cell.angle_alpha   90.00
_cell.angle_beta   90.00
_cell.angle_gamma   90.00
#
_symmetry.space_group_name_H-M   'P 1'
#
loop_
_entity.id
_entity.type
_entity.pdbx_description
1 polymer ?
#
loop_
_entity_poly.entity_id
_entity_poly.type
_entity_poly.pdbx_seq_one_letter_code
_entity_poly.pdbx_strand_id
1 'polypeptide(L)'
;MFLWCPSSSSTSLSTTISCSTNVSLAITNVTVNEDGSIWDHEGEILYPPGTHWSNPGEEDVHMVCPCNINERPCLRKCCPMGQGMTNKMECFDYDHNFNIEVKEEDDSKMVEGKKHFALLYGNPCKNKRFVLEPDVHTDDEFWIRASDGVLVTPHYDMSEYGPDSFCLDYYPERKLHLPAICITEDMLEDDDDSKSLAFKIYPIFMIISTIFLLATFLVYALIPELRNLHGMCLMSHVGSLSVTYIFLAIVQIGGKDISDDLCRASGKMLFI
;
A
#
# COMPACT_ATOMS: atom_id res chain seq x y z
N MET A 1 67.44 -15.46 -9.91
CA MET A 1 67.62 -14.89 -11.27
C MET A 1 66.47 -15.47 -12.07
N PHE A 2 65.35 -14.78 -12.27
CA PHE A 2 65.21 -13.54 -13.01
C PHE A 2 64.20 -12.59 -12.36
N LEU A 3 64.57 -11.32 -12.30
CA LEU A 3 63.68 -10.17 -12.19
C LEU A 3 62.87 -10.06 -13.48
N TRP A 4 61.60 -9.65 -13.41
CA TRP A 4 60.98 -8.66 -14.31
C TRP A 4 59.58 -8.26 -13.81
N CYS A 5 59.43 -6.96 -13.60
CA CYS A 5 58.21 -6.13 -13.64
C CYS A 5 58.62 -4.94 -14.55
N PRO A 6 57.75 -4.14 -15.21
CA PRO A 6 56.29 -4.05 -15.14
C PRO A 6 55.61 -3.93 -16.53
N SER A 7 54.28 -3.93 -16.59
CA SER A 7 53.58 -3.11 -17.59
C SER A 7 52.26 -2.61 -17.01
N SER A 8 52.16 -1.30 -16.94
CA SER A 8 50.97 -0.52 -16.66
C SER A 8 49.97 -0.70 -17.80
N SER A 9 48.85 -1.35 -17.55
CA SER A 9 47.64 -1.17 -18.35
C SER A 9 46.65 -0.34 -17.53
N SER A 10 46.38 0.84 -18.07
CA SER A 10 45.33 1.76 -17.68
C SER A 10 43.97 1.05 -17.67
N THR A 11 43.45 0.74 -16.49
CA THR A 11 42.07 0.30 -16.31
C THR A 11 41.19 1.54 -16.18
N SER A 12 40.60 1.97 -17.29
CA SER A 12 39.48 2.89 -17.27
C SER A 12 38.55 2.62 -18.45
N LEU A 13 37.51 1.83 -18.20
CA LEU A 13 36.12 2.16 -18.48
C LEU A 13 35.26 1.02 -17.89
N SER A 14 34.82 1.18 -16.65
CA SER A 14 33.76 0.34 -16.08
C SER A 14 32.43 1.00 -16.41
N THR A 15 31.91 0.76 -17.61
CA THR A 15 30.52 1.12 -17.95
C THR A 15 29.63 -0.06 -17.64
N THR A 16 29.19 -0.17 -16.39
CA THR A 16 28.09 -1.05 -15.99
C THR A 16 27.18 -0.27 -15.06
N ILE A 17 26.30 0.55 -15.64
CA ILE A 17 25.10 0.96 -14.92
C ILE A 17 23.97 0.09 -15.48
N SER A 18 23.59 -0.91 -14.71
CA SER A 18 22.37 -1.68 -14.91
C SER A 18 21.53 -1.42 -13.66
N CYS A 19 20.38 -0.75 -13.82
CA CYS A 19 19.50 -0.44 -12.71
C CYS A 19 18.88 -1.71 -12.12
N SER A 20 18.35 -1.62 -10.90
CA SER A 20 17.65 -2.74 -10.25
C SER A 20 16.48 -3.21 -11.11
N THR A 21 16.24 -4.52 -11.12
CA THR A 21 15.14 -5.13 -11.89
C THR A 21 13.76 -4.61 -11.51
N ASN A 22 13.59 -4.07 -10.31
CA ASN A 22 12.31 -3.50 -9.90
C ASN A 22 12.02 -2.18 -10.62
N VAL A 23 13.04 -1.40 -10.99
CA VAL A 23 12.92 -0.10 -11.66
C VAL A 23 13.27 -0.17 -13.14
N SER A 24 13.28 -1.37 -13.71
CA SER A 24 13.46 -1.57 -15.13
C SER A 24 12.17 -1.95 -15.83
N LEU A 25 12.09 -1.62 -17.11
CA LEU A 25 10.95 -1.92 -17.96
C LEU A 25 11.42 -2.75 -19.16
N ALA A 26 10.67 -3.79 -19.49
CA ALA A 26 10.87 -4.55 -20.72
C ALA A 26 10.16 -3.86 -21.88
N ILE A 27 10.89 -3.57 -22.95
CA ILE A 27 10.36 -2.97 -24.18
C ILE A 27 10.79 -3.80 -25.39
N THR A 28 9.92 -3.84 -26.41
CA THR A 28 10.10 -4.68 -27.60
C THR A 28 10.16 -3.86 -28.89
N ASN A 29 9.40 -2.77 -28.99
CA ASN A 29 9.33 -1.95 -30.18
C ASN A 29 10.38 -0.82 -30.16
N VAL A 30 11.62 -1.18 -30.47
CA VAL A 30 12.76 -0.27 -30.34
C VAL A 30 13.63 -0.14 -31.59
N THR A 31 14.25 1.02 -31.75
CA THR A 31 15.34 1.21 -32.72
C THR A 31 16.65 1.50 -32.00
N VAL A 32 17.68 0.69 -32.29
CA VAL A 32 19.04 0.87 -31.78
C VAL A 32 19.80 1.81 -32.72
N ASN A 33 20.30 2.91 -32.19
CA ASN A 33 21.10 3.89 -32.92
C ASN A 33 22.58 3.48 -32.96
N GLU A 34 23.33 4.03 -33.91
CA GLU A 34 24.78 3.74 -34.08
C GLU A 34 25.64 4.15 -32.88
N ASP A 35 25.18 5.14 -32.10
CA ASP A 35 25.83 5.60 -30.87
C ASP A 35 25.57 4.67 -29.66
N GLY A 36 24.79 3.61 -29.85
CA GLY A 36 24.40 2.67 -28.80
C GLY A 36 23.22 3.13 -27.94
N SER A 37 22.55 4.24 -28.29
CA SER A 37 21.28 4.62 -27.67
C SER A 37 20.12 3.81 -28.23
N ILE A 38 19.03 3.67 -27.46
CA ILE A 38 17.81 2.98 -27.88
C ILE A 38 16.65 3.96 -27.85
N TRP A 39 15.89 4.03 -28.95
CA TRP A 39 14.63 4.76 -29.01
C TRP A 39 13.45 3.80 -28.82
N ASP A 40 12.63 4.09 -27.82
CA ASP A 40 11.37 3.40 -27.54
C ASP A 40 10.22 4.08 -28.28
N HIS A 41 9.63 3.39 -29.26
CA HIS A 41 8.53 3.93 -30.05
C HIS A 41 7.22 4.02 -29.28
N GLU A 42 7.00 3.18 -28.26
CA GLU A 42 5.78 3.19 -27.46
C GLU A 42 5.86 4.28 -26.38
N GLY A 43 7.00 4.34 -25.69
CA GLY A 43 7.27 5.36 -24.68
C GLY A 43 7.52 6.76 -25.25
N GLU A 44 7.97 6.85 -26.51
CA GLU A 44 8.53 8.06 -27.14
C GLU A 44 9.72 8.63 -26.35
N ILE A 45 10.63 7.74 -25.92
CA ILE A 45 11.75 8.07 -25.03
C ILE A 45 13.06 7.54 -25.63
N LEU A 46 14.11 8.37 -25.57
CA LEU A 46 15.47 7.98 -25.91
C LEU A 46 16.25 7.55 -24.66
N TYR A 47 16.78 6.34 -24.68
CA TYR A 47 17.62 5.76 -23.64
C TYR A 47 19.09 5.83 -24.06
N PRO A 48 19.93 6.65 -23.40
CA PRO A 48 21.36 6.74 -23.73
C PRO A 48 22.11 5.45 -23.36
N PRO A 49 23.32 5.24 -23.92
CA PRO A 49 24.17 4.10 -23.57
C PRO A 49 24.37 3.99 -22.05
N GLY A 50 24.23 2.79 -21.49
CA GLY A 50 24.33 2.56 -20.05
C GLY A 50 23.04 2.79 -19.26
N THR A 51 21.90 3.00 -19.93
CA THR A 51 20.55 3.02 -19.31
C THR A 51 19.65 1.88 -19.79
N HIS A 52 20.24 0.93 -20.53
CA HIS A 52 19.54 -0.22 -21.10
C HIS A 52 20.48 -1.43 -21.22
N TRP A 53 19.89 -2.62 -21.36
CA TRP A 53 20.60 -3.86 -21.66
C TRP A 53 19.66 -4.89 -22.32
N SER A 54 20.21 -5.88 -23.03
CA SER A 54 19.41 -6.98 -23.58
C SER A 54 19.01 -7.97 -22.50
N ASN A 55 17.75 -8.44 -22.50
CA ASN A 55 17.28 -9.41 -21.53
C ASN A 55 17.96 -10.77 -21.73
N PRO A 56 18.68 -11.33 -20.73
CA PRO A 56 19.29 -12.64 -20.86
C PRO A 56 18.22 -13.75 -20.87
N GLY A 57 17.70 -14.06 -22.06
CA GLY A 57 16.69 -15.10 -22.26
C GLY A 57 15.72 -14.86 -23.42
N GLU A 58 15.60 -13.61 -23.89
CA GLU A 58 14.73 -13.22 -25.00
C GLU A 58 15.45 -12.21 -25.90
N GLU A 59 15.76 -12.60 -27.14
CA GLU A 59 16.59 -11.78 -28.06
C GLU A 59 15.91 -10.47 -28.50
N ASP A 60 14.57 -10.40 -28.47
CA ASP A 60 13.79 -9.23 -28.91
C ASP A 60 13.34 -8.32 -27.75
N VAL A 61 13.77 -8.59 -26.52
CA VAL A 61 13.37 -7.82 -25.33
C VAL A 61 14.55 -7.03 -24.78
N HIS A 62 14.39 -5.71 -24.79
CA HIS A 62 15.33 -4.79 -24.20
C HIS A 62 14.83 -4.32 -22.84
N MET A 63 15.70 -4.38 -21.84
CA MET A 63 15.44 -3.83 -20.52
C MET A 63 15.97 -2.40 -20.48
N VAL A 64 15.15 -1.46 -20.04
CA VAL A 64 15.50 -0.05 -19.91
C VAL A 64 15.32 0.45 -18.49
N CYS A 65 15.98 1.57 -18.15
CA CYS A 65 15.90 2.24 -16.85
C CYS A 65 15.23 3.62 -17.00
N PRO A 66 13.88 3.71 -17.02
CA PRO A 66 13.17 4.98 -17.19
C PRO A 66 13.56 6.05 -16.18
N CYS A 67 13.79 5.67 -14.92
CA CYS A 67 14.17 6.62 -13.86
C CYS A 67 15.57 7.21 -13.99
N ASN A 68 16.47 6.62 -14.77
CA ASN A 68 17.88 7.04 -14.86
C ASN A 68 18.12 8.03 -16.02
N ILE A 69 17.07 8.68 -16.52
CA ILE A 69 17.15 9.66 -17.59
C ILE A 69 17.25 11.05 -16.96
N ASN A 70 18.34 11.76 -17.24
CA ASN A 70 18.94 12.84 -16.44
C ASN A 70 18.11 14.11 -16.12
N GLU A 71 16.82 14.20 -16.45
CA GLU A 71 16.08 15.47 -16.30
C GLU A 71 14.64 15.36 -15.80
N ARG A 72 14.11 14.14 -15.57
CA ARG A 72 12.73 13.99 -15.10
C ARG A 72 12.63 13.16 -13.82
N PRO A 73 11.84 13.59 -12.81
CA PRO A 73 11.51 12.77 -11.67
C PRO A 73 10.83 11.47 -12.11
N CYS A 74 11.01 10.40 -11.34
CA CYS A 74 10.45 9.10 -11.72
C CYS A 74 9.14 8.84 -10.98
N LEU A 75 8.15 8.31 -11.69
CA LEU A 75 6.87 7.95 -11.09
C LEU A 75 6.39 6.62 -11.68
N ARG A 76 5.88 5.73 -10.83
CA ARG A 76 5.31 4.46 -11.29
C ARG A 76 3.81 4.56 -11.44
N LYS A 77 3.32 4.24 -12.64
CA LYS A 77 1.91 3.98 -12.91
C LYS A 77 1.60 2.48 -12.75
N CYS A 78 0.45 2.12 -12.19
CA CYS A 78 0.16 0.69 -11.95
C CYS A 78 -0.11 -0.07 -13.26
N CYS A 79 -0.86 0.53 -14.17
CA CYS A 79 -1.19 0.00 -15.49
C CYS A 79 -0.42 0.73 -16.59
N PRO A 80 -0.28 0.13 -17.79
CA PRO A 80 0.24 0.81 -18.97
C PRO A 80 -0.45 2.15 -19.30
N MET A 81 0.13 2.90 -20.22
CA MET A 81 -0.49 4.10 -20.77
C MET A 81 -1.82 3.80 -21.46
N GLY A 82 -2.77 4.74 -21.36
CA GLY A 82 -4.12 4.57 -21.91
C GLY A 82 -4.99 3.59 -21.14
N GLN A 83 -4.58 3.19 -19.92
CA GLN A 83 -5.34 2.31 -19.05
C GLN A 83 -5.51 2.91 -17.65
N GLY A 84 -6.53 2.49 -16.92
CA GLY A 84 -6.74 2.76 -15.50
C GLY A 84 -6.75 1.47 -14.69
N MET A 85 -6.99 1.56 -13.38
CA MET A 85 -7.07 0.43 -12.46
C MET A 85 -8.48 0.30 -11.87
N THR A 86 -9.01 -0.92 -11.78
CA THR A 86 -10.25 -1.22 -11.06
C THR A 86 -9.99 -1.57 -9.60
N ASN A 87 -11.03 -1.54 -8.75
CA ASN A 87 -10.91 -2.01 -7.35
C ASN A 87 -10.47 -3.47 -7.22
N LYS A 88 -10.65 -4.29 -8.28
CA LYS A 88 -10.19 -5.68 -8.34
C LYS A 88 -8.74 -5.82 -8.76
N MET A 89 -7.99 -4.70 -8.84
CA MET A 89 -6.59 -4.70 -9.24
C MET A 89 -6.35 -5.13 -10.69
N GLU A 90 -7.37 -4.96 -11.55
CA GLU A 90 -7.30 -5.26 -12.99
C GLU A 90 -7.22 -3.96 -13.79
N CYS A 91 -6.36 -3.96 -14.82
CA CYS A 91 -6.23 -2.85 -15.75
C CYS A 91 -7.39 -2.82 -16.76
N PHE A 92 -7.87 -1.64 -17.09
CA PHE A 92 -8.93 -1.43 -18.09
C PHE A 92 -8.59 -0.24 -18.98
N ASP A 93 -9.12 -0.20 -20.20
CA ASP A 93 -8.84 0.89 -21.13
C ASP A 93 -9.46 2.22 -20.66
N TYR A 94 -8.64 3.27 -20.66
CA TYR A 94 -8.95 4.60 -20.15
C TYR A 94 -8.38 5.66 -21.09
N ASP A 95 -9.26 6.30 -21.84
CA ASP A 95 -8.94 7.23 -22.93
C ASP A 95 -8.64 8.68 -22.47
N HIS A 96 -8.29 8.87 -21.19
CA HIS A 96 -7.95 10.20 -20.68
C HIS A 96 -6.46 10.31 -20.37
N ASN A 97 -5.94 11.53 -20.55
CA ASN A 97 -4.56 11.86 -20.22
C ASN A 97 -4.30 11.61 -18.73
N PHE A 98 -3.16 11.00 -18.45
CA PHE A 98 -2.67 10.77 -17.09
C PHE A 98 -2.20 12.09 -16.46
N ASN A 99 -3.15 12.90 -16.01
CA ASN A 99 -2.92 14.18 -15.36
C ASN A 99 -3.04 13.98 -13.85
N ILE A 100 -2.02 14.39 -13.12
CA ILE A 100 -1.92 14.13 -11.68
C ILE A 100 -1.68 15.43 -10.93
N GLU A 101 -2.23 15.50 -9.72
CA GLU A 101 -1.95 16.57 -8.78
C GLU A 101 -0.63 16.28 -8.08
N VAL A 102 0.28 17.26 -8.10
CA VAL A 102 1.58 17.19 -7.44
C VAL A 102 1.74 18.39 -6.52
N LYS A 103 2.51 18.19 -5.44
CA LYS A 103 2.85 19.24 -4.49
C LYS A 103 4.25 19.77 -4.77
N GLU A 104 4.35 21.08 -4.92
CA GLU A 104 5.59 21.83 -5.12
C GLU A 104 5.68 22.84 -3.97
N GLU A 105 6.58 22.58 -3.01
CA GLU A 105 6.65 23.31 -1.74
C GLU A 105 5.32 23.27 -0.98
N ASP A 106 4.60 24.39 -0.92
CA ASP A 106 3.29 24.52 -0.25
C ASP A 106 2.10 24.60 -1.23
N ASP A 107 2.35 24.64 -2.55
CA ASP A 107 1.30 24.74 -3.56
C ASP A 107 1.04 23.40 -4.27
N SER A 108 -0.24 23.15 -4.57
CA SER A 108 -0.67 22.05 -5.43
C SER A 108 -0.77 22.49 -6.89
N LYS A 109 -0.31 21.64 -7.80
CA LYS A 109 -0.37 21.88 -9.25
C LYS A 109 -0.77 20.62 -9.99
N MET A 110 -1.64 20.77 -10.99
CA MET A 110 -1.91 19.70 -11.95
C MET A 110 -0.82 19.66 -13.01
N VAL A 111 -0.22 18.48 -13.22
CA VAL A 111 0.79 18.24 -14.26
C VAL A 111 0.39 17.07 -15.15
N GLU A 112 0.83 17.13 -16.41
CA GLU A 112 0.68 16.01 -17.34
C GLU A 112 1.79 14.99 -17.06
N GLY A 113 1.42 13.81 -16.56
CA GLY A 113 2.35 12.84 -16.01
C GLY A 113 3.43 12.39 -17.00
N LYS A 114 3.08 12.17 -18.28
CA LYS A 114 4.04 11.78 -19.33
C LYS A 114 5.09 12.86 -19.62
N LYS A 115 4.73 14.14 -19.45
CA LYS A 115 5.63 15.28 -19.71
C LYS A 115 6.51 15.57 -18.50
N HIS A 116 5.95 15.54 -17.31
CA HIS A 116 6.67 15.90 -16.07
C HIS A 116 7.54 14.75 -15.55
N PHE A 117 7.06 13.50 -15.60
CA PHE A 117 7.74 12.34 -15.02
C PHE A 117 8.30 11.40 -16.10
N ALA A 118 9.38 10.71 -15.76
CA ALA A 118 9.76 9.46 -16.41
C ALA A 118 8.92 8.33 -15.81
N LEU A 119 8.15 7.63 -16.64
CA LEU A 119 7.13 6.70 -16.16
C LEU A 119 7.60 5.26 -16.20
N LEU A 120 7.41 4.59 -15.06
CA LEU A 120 7.46 3.14 -14.92
C LEU A 120 6.05 2.57 -14.93
N TYR A 121 5.92 1.30 -15.32
CA TYR A 121 4.63 0.61 -15.33
C TYR A 121 4.67 -0.69 -14.53
N GLY A 122 3.50 -1.10 -14.03
CA GLY A 122 3.30 -2.40 -13.40
C GLY A 122 3.23 -2.36 -11.88
N ASN A 123 3.04 -3.53 -11.28
CA ASN A 123 2.97 -3.70 -9.83
C ASN A 123 4.38 -3.81 -9.22
N PRO A 124 4.80 -2.86 -8.35
CA PRO A 124 6.10 -2.94 -7.67
C PRO A 124 6.12 -3.95 -6.50
N CYS A 125 4.95 -4.37 -6.03
CA CYS A 125 4.84 -5.12 -4.79
C CYS A 125 5.04 -6.62 -5.01
N LYS A 126 5.97 -7.22 -4.26
CA LYS A 126 6.16 -8.68 -4.21
C LYS A 126 5.03 -9.39 -3.48
N ASN A 127 4.50 -8.74 -2.44
CA ASN A 127 3.49 -9.26 -1.53
C ASN A 127 2.13 -8.59 -1.81
N LYS A 128 1.43 -8.18 -0.74
CA LYS A 128 0.17 -7.45 -0.80
C LYS A 128 0.43 -5.96 -1.00
N ARG A 129 -0.59 -5.29 -1.50
CA ARG A 129 -0.64 -3.84 -1.65
C ARG A 129 -1.95 -3.30 -1.09
N PHE A 130 -1.91 -2.07 -0.63
CA PHE A 130 -3.06 -1.35 -0.07
C PHE A 130 -3.25 -0.05 -0.84
N VAL A 131 -4.50 0.30 -1.16
CA VAL A 131 -4.83 1.55 -1.87
C VAL A 131 -5.17 2.59 -0.82
N LEU A 132 -4.55 3.78 -0.91
CA LEU A 132 -4.90 4.90 -0.04
C LEU A 132 -6.22 5.52 -0.53
N GLU A 133 -7.19 5.64 0.37
CA GLU A 133 -8.55 6.13 0.06
C GLU A 133 -8.88 7.39 0.88
N PRO A 134 -8.27 8.56 0.55
CA PRO A 134 -8.49 9.81 1.29
C PRO A 134 -9.94 10.31 1.25
N ASP A 135 -10.75 9.85 0.29
CA ASP A 135 -12.18 10.13 0.20
C ASP A 135 -13.03 9.35 1.22
N VAL A 136 -12.46 8.29 1.81
CA VAL A 136 -13.11 7.44 2.82
C VAL A 136 -12.45 7.62 4.19
N HIS A 137 -11.13 7.62 4.22
CA HIS A 137 -10.30 7.66 5.41
C HIS A 137 -9.41 8.90 5.37
N THR A 138 -9.66 9.86 6.26
CA THR A 138 -8.83 11.09 6.32
C THR A 138 -7.36 10.79 6.61
N ASP A 139 -7.07 9.68 7.29
CA ASP A 139 -5.71 9.24 7.59
C ASP A 139 -4.96 8.72 6.34
N ASP A 140 -5.66 8.49 5.22
CA ASP A 140 -5.08 8.12 3.92
C ASP A 140 -4.75 9.35 3.05
N GLU A 141 -4.73 10.55 3.62
CA GLU A 141 -4.23 11.74 2.91
C GLU A 141 -2.83 11.47 2.36
N PHE A 142 -2.57 11.95 1.14
CA PHE A 142 -1.28 11.82 0.49
C PHE A 142 -1.02 12.96 -0.49
N TRP A 143 0.24 13.15 -0.86
CA TRP A 143 0.61 13.96 -2.03
C TRP A 143 1.82 13.36 -2.76
N ILE A 144 1.93 13.65 -4.06
CA ILE A 144 3.11 13.32 -4.87
C ILE A 144 4.00 14.55 -4.93
N ARG A 145 5.26 14.42 -4.52
CA ARG A 145 6.21 15.52 -4.56
C ARG A 145 6.72 15.75 -5.99
N ALA A 146 6.56 16.97 -6.48
CA ALA A 146 6.85 17.31 -7.88
C ALA A 146 8.33 17.17 -8.26
N SER A 147 9.25 17.32 -7.30
CA SER A 147 10.70 17.34 -7.55
C SER A 147 11.33 15.97 -7.81
N ASP A 148 10.78 14.91 -7.23
CA ASP A 148 11.36 13.56 -7.26
C ASP A 148 10.34 12.44 -7.54
N GLY A 149 9.03 12.72 -7.48
CA GLY A 149 7.98 11.73 -7.70
C GLY A 149 7.71 10.84 -6.49
N VAL A 150 8.22 11.21 -5.31
CA VAL A 150 7.98 10.48 -4.06
C VAL A 150 6.55 10.71 -3.57
N LEU A 151 5.90 9.63 -3.13
CA LEU A 151 4.63 9.69 -2.43
C LEU A 151 4.88 9.94 -0.95
N VAL A 152 4.20 10.93 -0.38
CA VAL A 152 4.31 11.27 1.04
C VAL A 152 2.95 11.11 1.70
N THR A 153 2.93 10.49 2.88
CA THR A 153 1.72 10.27 3.68
C THR A 153 1.83 10.96 5.05
N PRO A 154 1.22 12.16 5.24
CA PRO A 154 1.35 12.97 6.45
C PRO A 154 0.93 12.25 7.74
N HIS A 155 -0.10 11.40 7.66
CA HIS A 155 -0.69 10.75 8.82
C HIS A 155 -0.02 9.41 9.20
N TYR A 156 0.85 8.90 8.33
CA TYR A 156 1.67 7.72 8.61
C TYR A 156 3.11 8.12 8.96
N ASP A 157 3.28 8.98 9.98
CA ASP A 157 4.59 9.46 10.45
C ASP A 157 5.45 10.11 9.35
N MET A 158 4.81 10.86 8.44
CA MET A 158 5.47 11.45 7.26
C MET A 158 6.23 10.42 6.41
N SER A 159 5.70 9.19 6.29
CA SER A 159 6.32 8.14 5.49
C SER A 159 6.47 8.55 4.03
N GLU A 160 7.61 8.19 3.44
CA GLU A 160 7.96 8.47 2.05
C GLU A 160 8.13 7.17 1.25
N TYR A 161 7.50 7.11 0.08
CA TYR A 161 7.54 5.93 -0.79
C TYR A 161 8.14 6.30 -2.15
N GLY A 162 9.17 5.57 -2.55
CA GLY A 162 9.81 5.69 -3.85
C GLY A 162 9.05 4.93 -4.95
N PRO A 163 9.45 5.09 -6.22
CA PRO A 163 8.80 4.45 -7.36
C PRO A 163 8.92 2.91 -7.37
N ASP A 164 9.61 2.30 -6.40
CA ASP A 164 9.74 0.86 -6.18
C ASP A 164 8.86 0.32 -5.05
N SER A 165 8.16 1.18 -4.31
CA SER A 165 7.29 0.82 -3.19
C SER A 165 5.83 1.30 -3.31
N PHE A 166 5.50 2.04 -4.37
CA PHE A 166 4.11 2.34 -4.72
C PHE A 166 3.90 2.44 -6.23
N CYS A 167 2.64 2.37 -6.66
CA CYS A 167 2.24 2.78 -8.01
C CYS A 167 0.95 3.61 -7.94
N LEU A 168 0.75 4.53 -8.88
CA LEU A 168 -0.41 5.43 -8.95
C LEU A 168 -1.27 5.10 -10.16
N ASP A 169 -2.59 5.08 -10.02
CA ASP A 169 -3.47 4.95 -11.18
C ASP A 169 -4.85 5.56 -10.99
N TYR A 170 -5.59 5.72 -12.09
CA TYR A 170 -6.97 6.20 -12.07
C TYR A 170 -7.94 5.07 -11.71
N TYR A 171 -8.80 5.31 -10.72
CA TYR A 171 -9.88 4.40 -10.33
C TYR A 171 -11.24 4.95 -10.79
N PRO A 172 -11.96 4.28 -11.71
CA PRO A 172 -13.20 4.79 -12.29
C PRO A 172 -14.35 4.82 -11.29
N GLU A 173 -14.35 3.92 -10.31
CA GLU A 173 -15.37 3.86 -9.26
C GLU A 173 -15.28 5.08 -8.32
N ARG A 174 -14.06 5.59 -8.12
CA ARG A 174 -13.77 6.75 -7.25
C ARG A 174 -13.63 8.05 -8.02
N LYS A 175 -13.32 7.97 -9.31
CA LYS A 175 -12.96 9.08 -10.20
C LYS A 175 -11.74 9.87 -9.72
N LEU A 176 -10.78 9.18 -9.11
CA LEU A 176 -9.57 9.75 -8.52
C LEU A 176 -8.33 8.97 -8.95
N HIS A 177 -7.18 9.64 -8.95
CA HIS A 177 -5.88 8.99 -9.03
C HIS A 177 -5.46 8.58 -7.62
N LEU A 178 -5.40 7.28 -7.36
CA LEU A 178 -5.09 6.74 -6.02
C LEU A 178 -3.82 5.89 -6.05
N PRO A 179 -2.91 6.06 -5.09
CA PRO A 179 -1.72 5.25 -4.98
C PRO A 179 -2.03 3.92 -4.30
N ALA A 180 -1.44 2.86 -4.82
CA ALA A 180 -1.33 1.57 -4.17
C ALA A 180 0.08 1.41 -3.60
N ILE A 181 0.20 1.38 -2.28
CA ILE A 181 1.47 1.20 -1.55
C ILE A 181 1.71 -0.29 -1.27
N CYS A 182 2.98 -0.69 -1.29
CA CYS A 182 3.37 -2.05 -0.94
C CYS A 182 3.41 -2.26 0.56
N ILE A 183 2.86 -3.39 1.01
CA ILE A 183 2.99 -3.81 2.41
C ILE A 183 4.34 -4.51 2.55
N THR A 184 5.26 -3.91 3.29
CA THR A 184 6.53 -4.55 3.68
C THR A 184 6.31 -5.48 4.87
N GLU A 185 7.24 -6.41 5.10
CA GLU A 185 7.19 -7.29 6.27
C GLU A 185 7.29 -6.49 7.57
N ASP A 186 8.06 -5.40 7.57
CA ASP A 186 8.17 -4.46 8.70
C ASP A 186 6.80 -3.84 9.07
N MET A 187 5.94 -3.52 8.09
CA MET A 187 4.58 -3.02 8.33
C MET A 187 3.61 -4.09 8.87
N LEU A 188 3.93 -5.37 8.67
CA LEU A 188 3.18 -6.48 9.25
C LEU A 188 3.63 -6.76 10.70
N GLU A 189 4.85 -6.35 11.06
CA GLU A 189 5.43 -6.48 12.39
C GLU A 189 5.10 -5.27 13.29
N ASP A 190 5.04 -4.04 12.75
CA ASP A 190 4.70 -2.81 13.50
C ASP A 190 3.21 -2.72 13.94
N ASP A 191 2.34 -3.60 13.41
CA ASP A 191 1.00 -3.80 13.97
C ASP A 191 1.05 -4.51 15.35
N ASP A 192 2.22 -5.00 15.81
CA ASP A 192 2.39 -5.72 17.08
C ASP A 192 2.76 -4.85 18.31
N ASP A 193 2.98 -3.54 18.22
CA ASP A 193 3.35 -2.76 19.42
C ASP A 193 2.32 -1.70 19.86
N SER A 194 1.74 -0.91 18.96
CA SER A 194 0.79 0.16 19.34
C SER A 194 -0.69 -0.24 19.19
N LYS A 195 -1.05 -0.85 18.05
CA LYS A 195 -2.38 -1.44 17.81
C LYS A 195 -2.55 -2.78 18.54
N SER A 196 -1.51 -3.59 18.63
CA SER A 196 -1.55 -4.86 19.38
C SER A 196 -1.83 -4.66 20.86
N LEU A 197 -1.31 -3.60 21.50
CA LEU A 197 -1.65 -3.34 22.89
C LEU A 197 -3.15 -3.10 23.02
N ALA A 198 -3.76 -2.25 22.18
CA ALA A 198 -5.20 -2.05 22.20
C ALA A 198 -5.99 -3.33 21.85
N PHE A 199 -5.58 -4.09 20.84
CA PHE A 199 -6.22 -5.34 20.43
C PHE A 199 -6.05 -6.49 21.44
N LYS A 200 -4.99 -6.51 22.24
CA LYS A 200 -4.77 -7.47 23.33
C LYS A 200 -5.47 -7.01 24.61
N ILE A 201 -5.44 -5.72 24.90
CA ILE A 201 -5.99 -5.12 26.12
C ILE A 201 -7.52 -5.08 26.08
N TYR A 202 -8.11 -4.75 24.93
CA TYR A 202 -9.57 -4.66 24.78
C TYR A 202 -10.30 -5.97 25.16
N PRO A 203 -9.94 -7.16 24.64
CA PRO A 203 -10.58 -8.41 25.03
C PRO A 203 -10.33 -8.75 26.51
N ILE A 204 -9.18 -8.37 27.08
CA ILE A 204 -8.91 -8.55 28.51
C ILE A 204 -9.86 -7.70 29.36
N PHE A 205 -10.01 -6.40 29.07
CA PHE A 205 -10.95 -5.53 29.78
C PHE A 205 -12.41 -5.96 29.58
N MET A 206 -12.75 -6.49 28.40
CA MET A 206 -14.07 -7.04 28.11
C MET A 206 -14.37 -8.27 28.98
N ILE A 207 -13.43 -9.20 29.11
CA ILE A 207 -13.58 -10.39 29.98
C ILE A 207 -13.70 -9.97 31.45
N ILE A 208 -12.84 -9.05 31.92
CA ILE A 208 -12.88 -8.54 33.31
C ILE A 208 -14.23 -7.87 33.59
N SER A 209 -14.70 -7.02 32.68
CA SER A 209 -16.02 -6.37 32.76
C SER A 209 -17.16 -7.39 32.81
N THR A 210 -17.09 -8.42 31.97
CA THR A 210 -18.10 -9.50 31.92
C THR A 210 -18.18 -10.26 33.24
N ILE A 211 -17.04 -10.59 33.86
CA ILE A 211 -16.99 -11.30 35.15
C ILE A 211 -17.59 -10.43 36.27
N PHE A 212 -17.29 -9.14 36.28
CA PHE A 212 -17.83 -8.20 37.26
C PHE A 212 -19.34 -7.98 37.11
N LEU A 213 -19.84 -7.93 35.88
CA LEU A 213 -21.28 -7.84 35.57
C LEU A 213 -22.03 -9.12 35.96
N LEU A 214 -21.45 -10.30 35.73
CA LEU A 214 -22.04 -11.56 36.18
C LEU A 214 -22.06 -11.66 37.72
N ALA A 215 -20.99 -11.23 38.38
CA ALA A 215 -20.94 -11.21 39.85
C ALA A 215 -21.99 -10.27 40.44
N THR A 216 -22.17 -9.08 39.88
CA THR A 216 -23.23 -8.14 40.30
C THR A 216 -24.61 -8.74 40.06
N PHE A 217 -24.87 -9.32 38.88
CA PHE A 217 -26.14 -10.01 38.60
C PHE A 217 -26.46 -11.10 39.64
N LEU A 218 -25.48 -11.95 39.98
CA LEU A 218 -25.67 -13.02 40.95
C LEU A 218 -25.95 -12.49 42.37
N VAL A 219 -25.25 -11.44 42.81
CA VAL A 219 -25.49 -10.82 44.12
C VAL A 219 -26.91 -10.24 44.20
N TYR A 220 -27.36 -9.54 43.16
CA TYR A 220 -28.74 -9.03 43.10
C TYR A 220 -29.78 -10.15 43.05
N ALA A 221 -29.49 -11.28 42.39
CA ALA A 221 -30.40 -12.42 42.29
C ALA A 221 -30.53 -13.22 43.61
N LEU A 222 -29.43 -13.37 44.35
CA LEU A 222 -29.36 -14.17 45.58
C LEU A 222 -29.87 -13.44 46.82
N ILE A 223 -29.87 -12.10 46.85
CA ILE A 223 -30.35 -11.32 47.99
C ILE A 223 -31.83 -10.95 47.75
N PRO A 224 -32.80 -11.67 48.36
CA PRO A 224 -34.23 -11.41 48.16
C PRO A 224 -34.67 -10.03 48.67
N GLU A 225 -33.94 -9.43 49.61
CA GLU A 225 -34.21 -8.07 50.14
C GLU A 225 -33.97 -6.95 49.12
N LEU A 226 -33.19 -7.20 48.07
CA LEU A 226 -32.88 -6.24 47.00
C LEU A 226 -33.81 -6.35 45.78
N ARG A 227 -34.78 -7.28 45.79
CA ARG A 227 -35.80 -7.47 44.74
C ARG A 227 -36.92 -6.41 44.80
N ASN A 228 -36.57 -5.17 45.11
CA ASN A 228 -37.47 -4.03 44.96
C ASN A 228 -37.66 -3.69 43.48
N LEU A 229 -38.72 -2.94 43.15
CA LEU A 229 -39.06 -2.52 41.78
C LEU A 229 -37.85 -1.91 41.03
N HIS A 230 -37.02 -1.13 41.75
CA HIS A 230 -35.78 -0.57 41.24
C HIS A 230 -34.69 -1.63 40.96
N GLY A 231 -34.57 -2.66 41.81
CA GLY A 231 -33.65 -3.78 41.63
C GLY A 231 -34.02 -4.68 40.44
N MET A 232 -35.32 -4.82 40.11
CA MET A 232 -35.76 -5.60 38.94
C MET A 232 -35.35 -4.94 37.61
N CYS A 233 -35.47 -3.61 37.50
CA CYS A 233 -34.98 -2.87 36.34
C CYS A 233 -33.46 -2.98 36.20
N LEU A 234 -32.72 -2.85 37.31
CA LEU A 234 -31.27 -3.00 37.33
C LEU A 234 -30.84 -4.42 36.89
N MET A 235 -31.53 -5.47 37.34
CA MET A 235 -31.24 -6.84 36.94
C MET A 235 -31.50 -7.09 35.45
N SER A 236 -32.55 -6.52 34.88
CA SER A 236 -32.81 -6.60 33.44
C SER A 236 -31.70 -5.93 32.64
N HIS A 237 -31.22 -4.76 33.09
CA HIS A 237 -30.16 -4.03 32.42
C HIS A 237 -28.82 -4.76 32.48
N VAL A 238 -28.40 -5.18 33.68
CA VAL A 238 -27.14 -5.93 33.88
C VAL A 238 -27.18 -7.29 33.17
N GLY A 239 -28.35 -7.95 33.16
CA GLY A 239 -28.55 -9.20 32.42
C GLY A 239 -28.36 -9.01 30.92
N SER A 240 -28.97 -7.97 30.32
CA SER A 240 -28.80 -7.66 28.89
C SER A 240 -27.34 -7.35 28.55
N LEU A 241 -26.67 -6.51 29.34
CA LEU A 241 -25.25 -6.19 29.16
C LEU A 241 -24.36 -7.42 29.27
N SER A 242 -24.63 -8.33 30.22
CA SER A 242 -23.87 -9.57 30.39
C SER A 242 -23.98 -10.47 29.15
N VAL A 243 -25.18 -10.63 28.60
CA VAL A 243 -25.41 -11.43 27.38
C VAL A 243 -24.68 -10.81 26.19
N THR A 244 -24.82 -9.50 25.99
CA THR A 244 -24.14 -8.76 24.91
C THR A 244 -22.62 -8.89 25.00
N TYR A 245 -22.05 -8.77 26.20
CA TYR A 245 -20.60 -8.92 26.39
C TYR A 245 -20.09 -10.33 26.15
N ILE A 246 -20.86 -11.37 26.51
CA ILE A 246 -20.51 -12.76 26.19
C ILE A 246 -20.45 -12.95 24.66
N PHE A 247 -21.43 -12.43 23.92
CA PHE A 247 -21.41 -12.51 22.45
C PHE A 247 -20.24 -11.75 21.84
N LEU A 248 -19.94 -10.54 22.33
CA LEU A 248 -18.77 -9.79 21.88
C LEU A 248 -17.46 -10.52 22.16
N ALA A 249 -17.34 -11.17 23.33
CA ALA A 249 -16.16 -11.99 23.65
C ALA A 249 -16.02 -13.19 22.70
N ILE A 250 -17.12 -13.86 22.35
CA ILE A 250 -17.12 -14.95 21.36
C ILE A 250 -16.62 -14.42 20.00
N VAL A 251 -17.16 -13.29 19.52
CA VAL A 251 -16.76 -12.68 18.25
C VAL A 251 -15.28 -12.27 18.25
N GLN A 252 -14.80 -11.67 19.34
CA GLN A 252 -13.41 -11.25 19.48
C GLN A 252 -12.44 -12.43 19.54
N ILE A 253 -12.79 -13.51 20.25
CA ILE A 253 -11.93 -14.70 20.38
C ILE A 253 -11.95 -15.53 19.09
N GLY A 254 -13.10 -15.65 18.44
CA GLY A 254 -13.25 -16.52 17.27
C GLY A 254 -12.77 -15.88 15.95
N GLY A 255 -12.58 -14.56 15.90
CA GLY A 255 -11.90 -13.89 14.79
C GLY A 255 -12.39 -14.31 13.41
N LYS A 256 -11.49 -14.82 12.58
CA LYS A 256 -11.76 -15.25 11.18
C LYS A 256 -12.26 -16.70 11.07
N ASP A 257 -12.21 -17.48 12.15
CA ASP A 257 -12.59 -18.90 12.17
C ASP A 257 -14.02 -19.14 12.73
N ILE A 258 -14.80 -18.07 12.90
CA ILE A 258 -16.20 -18.15 13.31
C ILE A 258 -17.08 -18.64 12.15
N SER A 259 -18.02 -19.54 12.44
CA SER A 259 -19.01 -19.95 11.45
C SER A 259 -19.89 -18.77 11.03
N ASP A 260 -20.19 -18.69 9.73
CA ASP A 260 -21.05 -17.63 9.16
C ASP A 260 -22.40 -17.50 9.88
N ASP A 261 -22.93 -18.60 10.40
CA ASP A 261 -24.18 -18.63 11.17
C ASP A 261 -24.04 -17.97 12.55
N LEU A 262 -22.92 -18.18 13.25
CA LEU A 262 -22.63 -17.54 14.53
C LEU A 262 -22.32 -16.05 14.35
N CYS A 263 -21.65 -15.67 13.26
CA CYS A 263 -21.42 -14.27 12.89
C CYS A 263 -22.75 -13.54 12.63
N ARG A 264 -23.64 -14.13 11.82
CA ARG A 264 -24.96 -13.56 11.55
C ARG A 264 -25.85 -13.50 12.80
N ALA A 265 -25.80 -14.51 13.65
CA ALA A 265 -26.60 -14.56 14.88
C ALA A 265 -26.14 -13.51 15.92
N SER A 266 -24.83 -13.40 16.14
CA SER A 266 -24.25 -12.40 17.06
C SER A 266 -24.49 -10.98 16.56
N GLY A 267 -24.35 -10.72 15.26
CA GLY A 267 -24.67 -9.43 14.66
C GLY A 267 -26.14 -9.03 14.86
N LYS A 268 -27.09 -9.96 14.69
CA LYS A 268 -28.52 -9.65 14.93
C LYS A 268 -28.84 -9.39 16.40
N MET A 269 -28.19 -10.07 17.33
CA MET A 269 -28.40 -9.89 18.79
C MET A 269 -27.76 -8.61 19.32
N LEU A 270 -26.69 -8.12 18.70
CA LEU A 270 -26.01 -6.86 19.07
C LEU A 270 -26.77 -5.60 18.64
N PHE A 271 -27.66 -5.71 17.65
CA PHE A 271 -28.45 -4.61 17.07
C PHE A 271 -29.93 -4.62 17.47
N ILE A 272 -30.33 -5.49 18.41
CA ILE A 272 -31.66 -5.53 19.05
C ILE A 272 -31.58 -4.86 20.41
#